data_AF-A8UF85-F1
#
_entry.id   AF-A8UF85-F1
#
_cell.length_a   1.000
_cell.length_b   1.000
_cell.length_c   1.000
_cell.angle_alpha   90.00
_cell.angle_beta   90.00
_cell.angle_gamma   90.00
#
_symmetry.space_group_name_H-M   'P 1'
#
loop_
_entity.id
_entity.type
_entity.pdbx_description
1 polymer ?
#
loop_
_entity_poly.entity_id
_entity_poly.type
_entity_poly.pdbx_seq_one_letter_code
_entity_poly.pdbx_strand_id
1 'polypeptide(L)'
;MINKRLLIKNLLAHNDENSFYDKKRKIDISFKEGKAKFLKHICALSNSNPKNNSYIVIGVEDEDNEIIGVDFFDDSKIQNLINAYLTNPPIVQYENIPFPHLPDDKVVGLVTIRPIDNITSLRKNIWKYYGGSVFFRDGSMSMPKVFDIEIKDVNSNIVSAIESHAQNNIQLTLDGVFDFMNKRQDFNPQYKVFKEYFVLCWSGDKKQVKDEVFFSRVDIELINEQVRLFYSTLDEVAISYTEDSFKIVEYVRLGLQESYKYYKLEEKTIHFDNNANYSIEANLIFEPPQFDKKVLHHIHNANNAILEKLEKNISLNKNEEADLKNLAASYLICYLNGFDDALLKLEYSKPYIKQYNSSLYSSYKETLRILRKVKYS
;
A
#
# COMPACT_ATOMS: atom_id res chain seq x y z
N MET A 1 6.78 -9.97 -19.51
CA MET A 1 6.45 -8.96 -18.49
C MET A 1 5.72 -7.81 -19.15
N ILE A 2 4.71 -7.27 -18.48
CA ILE A 2 3.86 -6.19 -18.99
C ILE A 2 4.35 -4.87 -18.39
N ASN A 3 4.54 -3.85 -19.22
CA ASN A 3 4.75 -2.49 -18.79
C ASN A 3 3.43 -1.91 -18.25
N LYS A 4 3.33 -1.76 -16.92
CA LYS A 4 2.06 -1.43 -16.26
C LYS A 4 1.61 0.00 -16.55
N ARG A 5 2.54 0.94 -16.75
CA ARG A 5 2.20 2.31 -17.16
C ARG A 5 1.58 2.34 -18.55
N LEU A 6 2.13 1.56 -19.49
CA LEU A 6 1.59 1.45 -20.84
C LEU A 6 0.23 0.73 -20.83
N LEU A 7 0.09 -0.32 -20.02
CA LEU A 7 -1.19 -0.99 -19.78
C LEU A 7 -2.24 0.00 -19.27
N ILE A 8 -1.94 0.80 -18.24
CA ILE A 8 -2.86 1.81 -17.70
C ILE A 8 -3.23 2.83 -18.77
N LYS A 9 -2.27 3.33 -19.55
CA LYS A 9 -2.55 4.26 -20.65
C LYS A 9 -3.48 3.64 -21.70
N ASN A 10 -3.27 2.38 -22.06
CA ASN A 10 -4.13 1.66 -23.01
C ASN A 10 -5.54 1.46 -22.43
N LEU A 11 -5.66 1.06 -21.15
CA LEU A 11 -6.94 0.92 -20.46
C LEU A 11 -7.73 2.25 -20.42
N LEU A 12 -7.05 3.35 -20.10
CA LEU A 12 -7.65 4.69 -20.08
C LEU A 12 -8.03 5.19 -21.47
N ALA A 13 -7.25 4.85 -22.50
CA ALA A 13 -7.52 5.24 -23.88
C ALA A 13 -8.73 4.53 -24.49
N HIS A 14 -9.14 3.37 -23.95
CA HIS A 14 -10.26 2.60 -24.49
C HIS A 14 -11.66 3.16 -24.14
N ASN A 15 -11.77 4.26 -23.37
CA ASN A 15 -12.99 4.98 -22.97
C ASN A 15 -14.11 4.15 -22.30
N ASP A 16 -14.72 4.75 -21.27
CA ASP A 16 -15.74 4.23 -20.33
C ASP A 16 -15.45 2.90 -19.62
N GLU A 17 -15.80 2.82 -18.33
CA GLU A 17 -15.73 1.57 -17.56
C GLU A 17 -16.51 0.46 -18.28
N ASN A 18 -15.95 -0.75 -18.31
CA ASN A 18 -16.51 -1.86 -19.09
C ASN A 18 -16.44 -3.18 -18.32
N SER A 19 -16.81 -4.29 -18.95
CA SER A 19 -16.96 -5.58 -18.28
C SER A 19 -15.65 -6.16 -17.70
N PHE A 20 -14.47 -5.68 -18.11
CA PHE A 20 -13.16 -6.13 -17.61
C PHE A 20 -12.32 -5.02 -16.95
N TYR A 21 -12.77 -3.76 -17.02
CA TYR A 21 -12.01 -2.62 -16.54
C TYR A 21 -12.88 -1.63 -15.76
N ASP A 22 -12.39 -1.18 -14.61
CA ASP A 22 -13.01 -0.18 -13.74
C ASP A 22 -12.00 0.91 -13.38
N LYS A 23 -12.45 2.15 -13.18
CA LYS A 23 -11.59 3.22 -12.64
C LYS A 23 -12.20 3.82 -11.38
N LYS A 24 -11.36 4.26 -10.46
CA LYS A 24 -11.81 4.85 -9.20
C LYS A 24 -10.88 5.98 -8.79
N ARG A 25 -11.43 7.10 -8.34
CA ARG A 25 -10.63 8.19 -7.78
C ARG A 25 -9.80 7.75 -6.56
N LYS A 26 -10.40 6.94 -5.68
CA LYS A 26 -9.75 6.37 -4.50
C LYS A 26 -10.48 5.12 -4.04
N ILE A 27 -9.78 4.23 -3.35
CA ILE A 27 -10.39 3.13 -2.61
C ILE A 27 -10.20 3.38 -1.12
N ASP A 28 -11.30 3.33 -0.37
CA ASP A 28 -11.27 3.40 1.08
C ASP A 28 -11.76 2.07 1.67
N ILE A 29 -10.82 1.19 2.02
CA ILE A 29 -11.13 -0.06 2.72
C ILE A 29 -11.08 0.09 4.26
N SER A 30 -11.09 1.30 4.80
CA SER A 30 -11.06 1.53 6.25
C SER A 30 -12.41 1.22 6.90
N PHE A 31 -13.50 1.50 6.19
CA PHE A 31 -14.87 1.35 6.69
C PHE A 31 -15.61 0.17 6.06
N LYS A 32 -16.63 -0.33 6.76
CA LYS A 32 -17.43 -1.49 6.34
C LYS A 32 -18.09 -1.29 4.97
N GLU A 33 -18.56 -0.08 4.67
CA GLU A 33 -19.16 0.25 3.37
C GLU A 33 -18.14 0.17 2.23
N GLY A 34 -16.98 0.79 2.39
CA GLY A 34 -15.95 0.81 1.35
C GLY A 34 -15.35 -0.57 1.08
N LYS A 35 -15.11 -1.37 2.14
CA LYS A 35 -14.79 -2.81 2.01
C LYS A 35 -15.85 -3.56 1.20
N ALA A 36 -17.13 -3.33 1.50
CA ALA A 36 -18.24 -3.99 0.82
C ALA A 36 -18.31 -3.63 -0.66
N LYS A 37 -18.17 -2.34 -1.01
CA LYS A 37 -18.15 -1.87 -2.40
C LYS A 37 -16.96 -2.48 -3.16
N PHE A 38 -15.77 -2.46 -2.58
CA PHE A 38 -14.59 -3.05 -3.21
C PHE A 38 -14.75 -4.55 -3.47
N LEU A 39 -15.18 -5.33 -2.47
CA LEU A 39 -15.45 -6.77 -2.61
C LEU A 39 -16.50 -7.07 -3.68
N LYS A 40 -17.54 -6.21 -3.79
CA LYS A 40 -18.54 -6.31 -4.85
C LYS A 40 -17.91 -6.15 -6.24
N HIS A 41 -17.02 -5.17 -6.43
CA HIS A 41 -16.34 -4.96 -7.72
C HIS A 41 -15.40 -6.13 -8.06
N ILE A 42 -14.59 -6.62 -7.11
CA ILE A 42 -13.73 -7.79 -7.31
C ILE A 42 -14.54 -9.02 -7.73
N CYS A 43 -15.62 -9.31 -7.01
CA CYS A 43 -16.52 -10.42 -7.30
C CYS A 43 -17.14 -10.29 -8.71
N ALA A 44 -17.64 -9.09 -9.05
CA ALA A 44 -18.25 -8.82 -10.35
C ALA A 44 -17.27 -8.98 -11.52
N LEU A 45 -16.07 -8.41 -11.39
CA LEU A 45 -15.03 -8.46 -12.43
C LEU A 45 -14.48 -9.88 -12.61
N SER A 46 -14.22 -10.59 -11.51
CA SER A 46 -13.77 -11.99 -11.55
C SER A 46 -14.77 -12.88 -12.29
N ASN A 47 -16.04 -12.82 -11.91
CA ASN A 47 -17.07 -13.69 -12.48
C ASN A 47 -17.38 -13.38 -13.96
N SER A 48 -17.20 -12.13 -14.39
CA SER A 48 -17.39 -11.73 -15.80
C SER A 48 -16.16 -11.99 -16.69
N ASN A 49 -15.02 -12.36 -16.12
CA ASN A 49 -13.75 -12.54 -16.84
C ASN A 49 -13.06 -13.85 -16.45
N PRO A 50 -13.64 -15.00 -16.81
CA PRO A 50 -13.15 -16.32 -16.38
C PRO A 50 -11.85 -16.76 -17.07
N LYS A 51 -11.48 -16.13 -18.19
CA LYS A 51 -10.34 -16.55 -19.03
C LYS A 51 -9.33 -15.44 -19.32
N ASN A 52 -9.57 -14.24 -18.79
CA ASN A 52 -8.69 -13.09 -18.96
C ASN A 52 -8.56 -12.31 -17.65
N ASN A 53 -7.49 -11.52 -17.55
CA ASN A 53 -7.34 -10.60 -16.45
C ASN A 53 -8.41 -9.49 -16.52
N SER A 54 -8.76 -8.96 -15.35
CA SER A 54 -9.56 -7.75 -15.23
C SER A 54 -8.87 -6.75 -14.32
N TYR A 55 -9.17 -5.46 -14.50
CA TYR A 55 -8.39 -4.39 -13.89
C TYR A 55 -9.24 -3.35 -13.19
N ILE A 56 -8.72 -2.81 -12.08
CA ILE A 56 -9.21 -1.58 -11.47
C ILE A 56 -8.06 -0.59 -11.40
N VAL A 57 -8.21 0.59 -12.03
CA VAL A 57 -7.22 1.67 -11.98
C VAL A 57 -7.66 2.72 -10.96
N ILE A 58 -6.76 3.06 -10.03
CA ILE A 58 -7.05 3.87 -8.86
C ILE A 58 -6.19 5.14 -8.86
N GLY A 59 -6.81 6.28 -8.59
CA GLY A 59 -6.15 7.59 -8.67
C GLY A 59 -6.38 8.28 -10.01
N VAL A 60 -7.53 8.03 -10.62
CA VAL A 60 -7.98 8.62 -11.87
C VAL A 60 -9.34 9.28 -11.67
N GLU A 61 -9.56 10.46 -12.22
CA GLU A 61 -10.87 11.12 -12.18
C GLU A 61 -11.87 10.54 -13.19
N ASP A 62 -13.14 10.55 -12.80
CA ASP A 62 -14.20 9.90 -13.57
C ASP A 62 -14.56 10.67 -14.85
N GLU A 63 -14.46 12.01 -14.83
CA GLU A 63 -14.88 12.86 -15.96
C GLU A 63 -13.88 12.84 -17.13
N ASP A 64 -12.61 13.14 -16.87
CA ASP A 64 -11.62 13.39 -17.93
C ASP A 64 -10.50 12.34 -18.04
N ASN A 65 -10.60 11.22 -17.32
CA ASN A 65 -9.52 10.22 -17.21
C ASN A 65 -8.18 10.81 -16.69
N GLU A 66 -8.22 11.95 -16.01
CA GLU A 66 -7.03 12.61 -15.50
C GLU A 66 -6.39 11.79 -14.36
N ILE A 67 -5.09 11.55 -14.46
CA ILE A 67 -4.31 10.82 -13.46
C ILE A 67 -3.92 11.80 -12.33
N ILE A 68 -4.60 11.69 -11.19
CA ILE A 68 -4.33 12.51 -10.00
C ILE A 68 -3.42 11.80 -8.98
N GLY A 69 -3.34 10.47 -9.07
CA GLY A 69 -2.59 9.62 -8.15
C GLY A 69 -3.23 9.45 -6.76
N VAL A 70 -2.74 8.45 -6.04
CA VAL A 70 -3.08 8.12 -4.66
C VAL A 70 -1.80 7.93 -3.84
N ASP A 71 -1.94 7.91 -2.51
CA ASP A 71 -0.83 7.57 -1.62
C ASP A 71 -0.45 6.10 -1.81
N PHE A 72 0.82 5.78 -1.58
CA PHE A 72 1.31 4.40 -1.58
C PHE A 72 0.45 3.48 -0.69
N PHE A 73 0.08 2.33 -1.23
CA PHE A 73 -0.81 1.38 -0.56
C PHE A 73 -0.19 -0.01 -0.48
N ASP A 74 -0.43 -0.70 0.63
CA ASP A 74 0.12 -2.03 0.91
C ASP A 74 -0.85 -3.13 0.48
N ASP A 75 -0.46 -3.94 -0.50
CA ASP A 75 -1.28 -4.99 -1.12
C ASP A 75 -1.75 -6.06 -0.12
N SER A 76 -0.98 -6.32 0.94
CA SER A 76 -1.31 -7.31 1.98
C SER A 76 -2.73 -7.13 2.54
N LYS A 77 -3.21 -5.88 2.64
CA LYS A 77 -4.55 -5.57 3.13
C LYS A 77 -5.66 -5.99 2.18
N ILE A 78 -5.42 -5.90 0.87
CA ILE A 78 -6.38 -6.32 -0.16
C ILE A 78 -6.50 -7.84 -0.15
N GLN A 79 -5.37 -8.55 -0.12
CA GLN A 79 -5.37 -10.00 -0.10
C GLN A 79 -6.04 -10.56 1.16
N ASN A 80 -5.74 -9.99 2.34
CA ASN A 80 -6.38 -10.36 3.60
C ASN A 80 -7.89 -10.12 3.58
N LEU A 81 -8.32 -8.98 3.03
CA LEU A 81 -9.74 -8.64 2.91
C LEU A 81 -10.48 -9.64 1.99
N ILE A 82 -9.90 -9.96 0.84
CA ILE A 82 -10.48 -10.89 -0.13
C ILE A 82 -10.61 -12.29 0.47
N ASN A 83 -9.53 -12.83 1.04
CA ASN A 83 -9.51 -14.17 1.64
C ASN A 83 -10.49 -14.32 2.80
N ALA A 84 -10.71 -13.25 3.57
CA ALA A 84 -11.62 -13.24 4.72
C ALA A 84 -13.11 -13.16 4.35
N TYR A 85 -13.45 -12.65 3.16
CA TYR A 85 -14.83 -12.34 2.77
C TYR A 85 -15.32 -13.02 1.49
N LEU A 86 -14.46 -13.60 0.66
CA LEU A 86 -14.87 -14.28 -0.57
C LEU A 86 -14.74 -15.81 -0.45
N THR A 87 -15.69 -16.52 -1.05
CA THR A 87 -15.58 -17.94 -1.39
C THR A 87 -15.06 -18.05 -2.81
N ASN A 88 -14.13 -18.99 -3.07
CA ASN A 88 -13.34 -19.05 -4.30
C ASN A 88 -12.72 -17.68 -4.65
N PRO A 89 -11.90 -17.12 -3.74
CA PRO A 89 -11.28 -15.81 -3.99
C PRO A 89 -10.37 -15.89 -5.23
N PRO A 90 -10.48 -14.96 -6.18
CA PRO A 90 -9.49 -14.84 -7.24
C PRO A 90 -8.16 -14.37 -6.65
N ILE A 91 -7.08 -14.65 -7.37
CA ILE A 91 -5.78 -14.02 -7.07
C ILE A 91 -5.88 -12.57 -7.51
N VAL A 92 -5.65 -11.64 -6.56
CA VAL A 92 -5.70 -10.21 -6.81
C VAL A 92 -4.34 -9.62 -6.43
N GLN A 93 -3.80 -8.81 -7.32
CA GLN A 93 -2.51 -8.14 -7.12
C GLN A 93 -2.73 -6.64 -7.17
N TYR A 94 -2.34 -5.92 -6.12
CA TYR A 94 -2.29 -4.46 -6.13
C TYR A 94 -0.85 -3.99 -6.37
N GLU A 95 -0.66 -3.15 -7.39
CA GLU A 95 0.63 -2.62 -7.77
C GLU A 95 0.62 -1.08 -7.69
N ASN A 96 1.67 -0.51 -7.09
CA ASN A 96 1.87 0.94 -7.01
C ASN A 96 2.67 1.40 -8.23
N ILE A 97 2.03 2.05 -9.20
CA ILE A 97 2.66 2.45 -10.47
C ILE A 97 3.06 3.93 -10.42
N PRO A 98 4.36 4.29 -10.35
CA PRO A 98 4.79 5.68 -10.45
C PRO A 98 4.55 6.25 -11.86
N PHE A 99 4.09 7.51 -11.91
CA PHE A 99 3.94 8.27 -13.14
C PHE A 99 4.85 9.51 -13.14
N PRO A 100 5.51 9.87 -14.26
CA PRO A 100 6.52 10.92 -14.27
C PRO A 100 6.02 12.32 -13.89
N HIS A 101 4.74 12.61 -14.14
CA HIS A 101 4.10 13.90 -13.83
C HIS A 101 3.52 13.96 -12.41
N LEU A 102 3.48 12.83 -11.70
CA LEU A 102 3.01 12.80 -10.31
C LEU A 102 4.15 13.15 -9.34
N PRO A 103 3.84 13.77 -8.20
CA PRO A 103 4.78 13.90 -7.09
C PRO A 103 5.36 12.55 -6.65
N ASP A 104 6.57 12.56 -6.09
CA ASP A 104 7.27 11.34 -5.65
C ASP A 104 6.51 10.53 -4.60
N ASP A 105 5.65 11.15 -3.80
CA ASP A 105 4.81 10.50 -2.79
C ASP A 105 3.47 9.96 -3.34
N LYS A 106 3.25 10.07 -4.65
CA LYS A 106 2.01 9.67 -5.35
C LYS A 106 2.27 8.58 -6.39
N VAL A 107 1.31 7.67 -6.51
CA VAL A 107 1.32 6.55 -7.44
C VAL A 107 -0.08 6.32 -8.01
N VAL A 108 -0.19 5.58 -9.11
CA VAL A 108 -1.47 5.04 -9.58
C VAL A 108 -1.58 3.61 -9.08
N GLY A 109 -2.69 3.29 -8.41
CA GLY A 109 -2.95 1.92 -7.98
C GLY A 109 -3.50 1.09 -9.13
N LEU A 110 -2.86 -0.01 -9.47
CA LEU A 110 -3.39 -0.99 -10.43
C LEU A 110 -3.76 -2.26 -9.69
N VAL A 111 -5.05 -2.60 -9.70
CA VAL A 111 -5.54 -3.90 -9.23
C VAL A 111 -5.66 -4.81 -10.44
N THR A 112 -4.91 -5.91 -10.45
CA THR A 112 -5.05 -6.98 -11.44
C THR A 112 -5.76 -8.16 -10.78
N ILE A 113 -6.91 -8.58 -11.33
CA ILE A 113 -7.69 -9.72 -10.88
C ILE A 113 -7.47 -10.85 -11.90
N ARG A 114 -6.86 -11.95 -11.44
CA ARG A 114 -6.59 -13.09 -12.31
C ARG A 114 -7.86 -13.92 -12.57
N PRO A 115 -7.99 -14.50 -13.77
CA PRO A 115 -9.10 -15.38 -14.10
C PRO A 115 -9.12 -16.61 -13.20
N ILE A 116 -10.33 -17.05 -12.87
CA ILE A 116 -10.59 -18.33 -12.21
C ILE A 116 -11.81 -18.99 -12.85
N ASP A 117 -11.82 -20.31 -12.94
CA ASP A 117 -12.95 -21.07 -13.51
C ASP A 117 -14.12 -21.26 -12.53
N ASN A 118 -13.92 -20.89 -11.26
CA ASN A 118 -14.92 -21.04 -10.20
C ASN A 118 -15.69 -19.73 -9.96
N ILE A 119 -16.98 -19.84 -9.59
CA ILE A 119 -17.78 -18.68 -9.20
C ILE A 119 -17.28 -18.12 -7.86
N THR A 120 -16.87 -16.86 -7.86
CA THR A 120 -16.58 -16.08 -6.65
C THR A 120 -17.88 -15.56 -6.04
N SER A 121 -18.04 -15.68 -4.72
CA SER A 121 -19.22 -15.17 -4.00
C SER A 121 -18.85 -14.61 -2.63
N LEU A 122 -19.73 -13.82 -2.02
CA LEU A 122 -19.53 -13.35 -0.65
C LEU A 122 -19.66 -14.51 0.34
N ARG A 123 -18.64 -14.78 1.14
CA ARG A 123 -18.65 -15.80 2.19
C ARG A 123 -19.55 -15.44 3.36
N LYS A 124 -19.65 -14.15 3.70
CA LYS A 124 -20.40 -13.64 4.86
C LYS A 124 -20.97 -12.25 4.59
N ASN A 125 -21.97 -11.86 5.38
CA ASN A 125 -22.63 -10.55 5.27
C ASN A 125 -21.62 -9.41 5.44
N ILE A 126 -21.70 -8.40 4.57
CA ILE A 126 -20.95 -7.16 4.73
C ILE A 126 -21.78 -5.97 4.25
N TRP A 127 -21.88 -4.96 5.11
CA TRP A 127 -22.75 -3.80 4.93
C TRP A 127 -24.19 -4.22 4.56
N LYS A 128 -24.66 -3.92 3.34
CA LYS A 128 -25.99 -4.29 2.82
C LYS A 128 -26.00 -5.56 1.96
N TYR A 129 -24.85 -6.20 1.75
CA TYR A 129 -24.72 -7.39 0.92
C TYR A 129 -24.74 -8.65 1.78
N TYR A 130 -25.55 -9.63 1.37
CA TYR A 130 -25.74 -10.88 2.09
C TYR A 130 -24.69 -11.92 1.67
N GLY A 131 -24.34 -12.82 2.58
CA GLY A 131 -23.53 -14.01 2.29
C GLY A 131 -24.22 -14.87 1.23
N GLY A 132 -23.43 -15.46 0.35
CA GLY A 132 -23.89 -16.15 -0.85
C GLY A 132 -24.14 -15.25 -2.05
N SER A 133 -24.13 -13.91 -1.91
CA SER A 133 -24.35 -13.03 -3.06
C SER A 133 -23.24 -13.21 -4.11
N VAL A 134 -23.67 -13.40 -5.36
CA VAL A 134 -22.81 -13.43 -6.54
C VAL A 134 -23.06 -12.15 -7.34
N PHE A 135 -22.00 -11.52 -7.82
CA PHE A 135 -22.10 -10.32 -8.66
C PHE A 135 -21.46 -10.60 -10.02
N PHE A 136 -22.01 -9.99 -11.06
CA PHE A 136 -21.46 -9.96 -12.42
C PHE A 136 -21.36 -8.52 -12.90
N ARG A 137 -20.36 -8.24 -13.74
CA ARG A 137 -20.20 -6.99 -14.49
C ARG A 137 -21.00 -7.07 -15.79
N ASP A 138 -21.84 -6.06 -16.02
CA ASP A 138 -22.57 -5.81 -17.26
C ASP A 138 -22.36 -4.35 -17.67
N GLY A 139 -21.59 -4.12 -18.73
CA GLY A 139 -21.00 -2.81 -19.04
C GLY A 139 -20.19 -2.27 -17.84
N SER A 140 -20.53 -1.07 -17.36
CA SER A 140 -19.94 -0.45 -16.17
C SER A 140 -20.61 -0.86 -14.85
N MET A 141 -21.76 -1.54 -14.89
CA MET A 141 -22.54 -1.85 -13.69
C MET A 141 -22.24 -3.24 -13.12
N SER A 142 -22.29 -3.35 -11.79
CA SER A 142 -22.17 -4.63 -11.07
C SER A 142 -23.52 -5.07 -10.52
N MET A 143 -24.09 -6.14 -11.07
CA MET A 143 -25.45 -6.61 -10.80
C MET A 143 -25.42 -7.92 -9.99
N PRO A 144 -26.26 -8.08 -8.96
CA PRO A 144 -26.41 -9.36 -8.27
C PRO A 144 -27.10 -10.37 -9.19
N LYS A 145 -26.64 -11.62 -9.20
CA LYS A 145 -27.25 -12.71 -9.98
C LYS A 145 -27.70 -13.84 -9.05
N VAL A 146 -28.95 -14.28 -9.22
CA VAL A 146 -29.62 -15.22 -8.28
C VAL A 146 -29.93 -16.57 -8.94
N PHE A 147 -30.03 -16.64 -10.28
CA PHE A 147 -30.35 -17.86 -11.05
C PHE A 147 -29.53 -17.95 -12.35
N ASP A 148 -29.37 -19.16 -12.90
CA ASP A 148 -28.68 -19.50 -14.17
C ASP A 148 -27.32 -18.81 -14.36
N ILE A 149 -26.37 -19.16 -13.49
CA ILE A 149 -25.01 -18.63 -13.51
C ILE A 149 -24.19 -19.36 -14.58
N GLU A 150 -24.34 -18.92 -15.84
CA GLU A 150 -23.40 -19.27 -16.91
C GLU A 150 -22.23 -18.30 -16.92
N ILE A 151 -21.02 -18.85 -16.86
CA ILE A 151 -19.76 -18.13 -17.07
C ILE A 151 -19.48 -18.10 -18.58
N LYS A 152 -19.38 -16.90 -19.17
CA LYS A 152 -19.09 -16.71 -20.60
C LYS A 152 -17.81 -15.94 -20.79
N ASP A 153 -16.99 -16.41 -21.72
CA ASP A 153 -15.79 -15.70 -22.16
C ASP A 153 -16.14 -14.76 -23.32
N VAL A 154 -16.05 -13.46 -23.07
CA VAL A 154 -16.39 -12.40 -24.04
C VAL A 154 -15.20 -11.46 -24.28
N ASN A 155 -14.30 -11.33 -23.31
CA ASN A 155 -13.29 -10.27 -23.29
C ASN A 155 -11.87 -10.73 -23.63
N SER A 156 -11.62 -12.04 -23.68
CA SER A 156 -10.24 -12.57 -23.80
C SER A 156 -9.45 -12.03 -24.98
N ASN A 157 -10.07 -11.92 -26.16
CA ASN A 157 -9.39 -11.39 -27.35
C ASN A 157 -9.00 -9.91 -27.19
N ILE A 158 -9.89 -9.10 -26.61
CA ILE A 158 -9.67 -7.66 -26.42
C ILE A 158 -8.58 -7.45 -25.37
N VAL A 159 -8.68 -8.15 -24.23
CA VAL A 159 -7.71 -8.02 -23.14
C VAL A 159 -6.33 -8.51 -23.57
N SER A 160 -6.25 -9.64 -24.28
CA SER A 160 -4.98 -10.15 -24.81
C SER A 160 -4.32 -9.15 -25.77
N ALA A 161 -5.10 -8.48 -26.62
CA ALA A 161 -4.57 -7.42 -27.48
C ALA A 161 -4.02 -6.24 -26.66
N ILE A 162 -4.76 -5.76 -25.65
CA ILE A 162 -4.32 -4.66 -24.78
C ILE A 162 -3.02 -5.02 -24.04
N GLU A 163 -2.94 -6.21 -23.46
CA GLU A 163 -1.76 -6.71 -22.75
C GLU A 163 -0.56 -6.88 -23.69
N SER A 164 -0.78 -7.36 -24.92
CA SER A 164 0.26 -7.52 -25.93
C SER A 164 0.87 -6.17 -26.34
N HIS A 165 0.04 -5.14 -26.52
CA HIS A 165 0.53 -3.78 -26.80
C HIS A 165 1.26 -3.15 -25.62
N ALA A 166 1.04 -3.67 -24.41
CA ALA A 166 1.73 -3.24 -23.20
C ALA A 166 2.97 -4.09 -22.88
N GLN A 167 3.42 -4.98 -23.77
CA GLN A 167 4.63 -5.76 -23.53
C GLN A 167 5.85 -4.85 -23.42
N ASN A 168 6.66 -5.11 -22.41
CA ASN A 168 7.88 -4.35 -22.20
C ASN A 168 8.94 -4.72 -23.25
N ASN A 169 9.73 -3.73 -23.68
CA ASN A 169 10.85 -3.93 -24.58
C ASN A 169 12.17 -3.51 -23.91
N ILE A 170 13.29 -3.89 -24.53
CA ILE A 170 14.62 -3.65 -23.98
C ILE A 170 14.89 -2.14 -23.83
N GLN A 171 14.49 -1.34 -24.82
CA GLN A 171 14.68 0.11 -24.81
C GLN A 171 13.98 0.75 -23.60
N LEU A 172 12.68 0.47 -23.40
CA LEU A 172 11.90 0.99 -22.27
C LEU A 172 12.49 0.57 -20.92
N THR A 173 13.07 -0.63 -20.83
CA THR A 173 13.73 -1.10 -19.62
C THR A 173 15.00 -0.31 -19.35
N LEU A 174 15.86 -0.13 -20.36
CA LEU A 174 17.11 0.63 -20.23
C LEU A 174 16.82 2.10 -19.91
N ASP A 175 15.88 2.72 -20.62
CA ASP A 175 15.44 4.09 -20.36
C ASP A 175 14.95 4.24 -18.91
N GLY A 176 14.16 3.27 -18.42
CA GLY A 176 13.70 3.25 -17.03
C GLY A 176 14.83 3.11 -16.00
N VAL A 177 15.88 2.32 -16.29
CA VAL A 177 17.07 2.24 -15.43
C VAL A 177 17.79 3.58 -15.39
N PHE A 178 18.09 4.19 -16.54
CA PHE A 178 18.78 5.47 -16.59
C PHE A 178 17.98 6.59 -15.94
N ASP A 179 16.66 6.64 -16.15
CA ASP A 179 15.76 7.58 -15.48
C ASP A 179 15.84 7.43 -13.96
N PHE A 180 15.79 6.21 -13.44
CA PHE A 180 15.92 5.94 -12.00
C PHE A 180 17.28 6.41 -11.47
N MET A 181 18.37 6.04 -12.15
CA MET A 181 19.73 6.41 -11.75
C MET A 181 19.92 7.92 -11.72
N ASN A 182 19.40 8.64 -12.72
CA ASN A 182 19.52 10.08 -12.81
C ASN A 182 18.67 10.80 -11.75
N LYS A 183 17.42 10.36 -11.54
CA LYS A 183 16.52 10.96 -10.53
C LYS A 183 17.01 10.77 -9.10
N ARG A 184 17.74 9.68 -8.82
CA ARG A 184 18.15 9.28 -7.47
C ARG A 184 19.66 9.40 -7.25
N GLN A 185 20.35 10.18 -8.06
CA GLN A 185 21.81 10.32 -8.03
C GLN A 185 22.36 10.64 -6.62
N ASP A 186 21.64 11.48 -5.86
CA ASP A 186 22.01 11.88 -4.50
C ASP A 186 21.92 10.74 -3.46
N PHE A 187 21.28 9.61 -3.81
CA PHE A 187 21.01 8.48 -2.91
C PHE A 187 21.68 7.18 -3.37
N ASN A 188 22.82 7.29 -4.05
CA ASN A 188 23.65 6.15 -4.49
C ASN A 188 22.82 5.00 -5.12
N PRO A 189 22.18 5.26 -6.26
CA PRO A 189 21.24 4.32 -6.86
C PRO A 189 22.00 3.11 -7.42
N GLN A 190 21.39 1.94 -7.30
CA GLN A 190 21.93 0.64 -7.67
C GLN A 190 20.88 -0.15 -8.44
N TYR A 191 21.34 -1.14 -9.19
CA TYR A 191 20.47 -2.08 -9.90
C TYR A 191 20.97 -3.51 -9.75
N LYS A 192 20.05 -4.46 -9.89
CA LYS A 192 20.35 -5.89 -9.95
C LYS A 192 19.37 -6.57 -10.89
N VAL A 193 19.91 -7.48 -11.69
CA VAL A 193 19.11 -8.35 -12.57
C VAL A 193 18.90 -9.70 -11.87
N PHE A 194 17.65 -10.14 -11.77
CA PHE A 194 17.24 -11.46 -11.26
C PHE A 194 16.67 -12.31 -12.39
N LYS A 195 17.04 -13.59 -12.42
CA LYS A 195 16.56 -14.60 -13.40
C LYS A 195 16.63 -14.14 -14.86
N GLU A 196 17.53 -13.22 -15.20
CA GLU A 196 17.71 -12.58 -16.53
C GLU A 196 16.59 -11.63 -17.00
N TYR A 197 15.43 -11.63 -16.34
CA TYR A 197 14.27 -10.82 -16.76
C TYR A 197 14.04 -9.60 -15.87
N PHE A 198 14.29 -9.72 -14.57
CA PHE A 198 13.85 -8.71 -13.60
C PHE A 198 14.97 -7.75 -13.24
N VAL A 199 14.86 -6.52 -13.72
CA VAL A 199 15.72 -5.39 -13.39
C VAL A 199 15.08 -4.63 -12.24
N LEU A 200 15.64 -4.83 -11.04
CA LEU A 200 15.25 -4.11 -9.84
C LEU A 200 16.28 -3.01 -9.58
N CYS A 201 15.81 -1.78 -9.43
CA CYS A 201 16.61 -0.64 -9.01
C CYS A 201 16.25 -0.22 -7.58
N TRP A 202 17.24 0.21 -6.82
CA TRP A 202 17.02 0.78 -5.50
C TRP A 202 17.99 1.92 -5.21
N SER A 203 17.58 2.85 -4.37
CA SER A 203 18.42 3.93 -3.87
C SER A 203 18.14 4.16 -2.39
N GLY A 204 19.10 4.70 -1.66
CA GLY A 204 18.93 5.07 -0.26
C GLY A 204 20.18 5.72 0.31
N ASP A 205 19.98 6.61 1.27
CA ASP A 205 21.07 7.22 2.02
C ASP A 205 21.68 6.18 2.97
N LYS A 206 22.89 5.73 2.63
CA LYS A 206 23.58 4.63 3.31
C LYS A 206 24.17 5.11 4.63
N LYS A 207 23.77 4.46 5.72
CA LYS A 207 24.31 4.67 7.05
C LYS A 207 24.84 3.36 7.60
N GLN A 208 26.08 3.36 8.06
CA GLN A 208 26.68 2.19 8.70
C GLN A 208 26.67 2.38 10.21
N VAL A 209 26.08 1.42 10.93
CA VAL A 209 26.07 1.41 12.40
C VAL A 209 26.65 0.09 12.84
N LYS A 210 27.86 0.12 13.41
CA LYS A 210 28.66 -1.08 13.71
C LYS A 210 28.87 -1.91 12.42
N ASP A 211 28.48 -3.18 12.44
CA ASP A 211 28.63 -4.11 11.31
C ASP A 211 27.39 -4.19 10.41
N GLU A 212 26.33 -3.43 10.73
CA GLU A 212 25.09 -3.42 9.95
C GLU A 212 24.98 -2.18 9.07
N VAL A 213 24.48 -2.40 7.85
CA VAL A 213 24.22 -1.35 6.86
C VAL A 213 22.74 -1.06 6.82
N PHE A 214 22.39 0.19 7.08
CA PHE A 214 21.04 0.72 6.99
C PHE A 214 20.94 1.72 5.85
N PHE A 215 19.74 1.86 5.31
CA PHE A 215 19.41 2.85 4.32
C PHE A 215 18.23 3.67 4.83
N SER A 216 18.28 4.98 4.66
CA SER A 216 17.12 5.86 4.85
C SER A 216 16.72 6.49 3.51
N ARG A 217 15.52 7.07 3.41
CA ARG A 217 15.00 7.64 2.15
C ARG A 217 15.05 6.64 0.99
N VAL A 218 14.56 5.44 1.25
CA VAL A 218 14.69 4.31 0.33
C VAL A 218 13.58 4.32 -0.71
N ASP A 219 13.98 4.10 -1.95
CA ASP A 219 13.10 3.89 -3.09
C ASP A 219 13.52 2.61 -3.81
N ILE A 220 12.58 1.72 -4.10
CA ILE A 220 12.82 0.41 -4.70
C ILE A 220 11.79 0.18 -5.80
N GLU A 221 12.25 0.05 -7.03
CA GLU A 221 11.42 -0.07 -8.22
C GLU A 221 11.79 -1.31 -9.04
N LEU A 222 10.77 -2.04 -9.50
CA LEU A 222 10.91 -3.07 -10.53
C LEU A 222 10.70 -2.42 -11.89
N ILE A 223 11.81 -2.13 -12.58
CA ILE A 223 11.82 -1.29 -13.78
C ILE A 223 11.04 -1.92 -14.92
N ASN A 224 11.13 -3.25 -15.10
CA ASN A 224 10.49 -3.91 -16.22
C ASN A 224 8.97 -3.81 -16.21
N GLU A 225 8.37 -3.70 -15.03
CA GLU A 225 6.94 -3.53 -14.88
C GLU A 225 6.55 -2.08 -14.58
N GLN A 226 7.53 -1.23 -14.29
CA GLN A 226 7.32 0.14 -13.81
C GLN A 226 6.49 0.17 -12.52
N VAL A 227 6.83 -0.72 -11.59
CA VAL A 227 6.17 -0.85 -10.29
C VAL A 227 7.11 -0.37 -9.20
N ARG A 228 6.62 0.47 -8.28
CA ARG A 228 7.34 0.82 -7.06
C ARG A 228 7.00 -0.18 -5.96
N LEU A 229 7.98 -0.96 -5.56
CA LEU A 229 7.85 -2.06 -4.61
C LEU A 229 7.93 -1.56 -3.16
N PHE A 230 8.76 -0.56 -2.91
CA PHE A 230 8.92 0.03 -1.59
C PHE A 230 9.32 1.49 -1.70
N TYR A 231 8.77 2.32 -0.81
CA TYR A 231 9.14 3.72 -0.66
C TYR A 231 9.07 4.10 0.82
N SER A 232 10.13 4.72 1.33
CA SER A 232 10.09 5.35 2.64
C SER A 232 11.02 6.55 2.69
N THR A 233 10.53 7.67 3.20
CA THR A 233 11.33 8.89 3.44
C THR A 233 12.03 8.90 4.80
N LEU A 234 11.51 8.18 5.79
CA LEU A 234 11.86 8.34 7.20
C LEU A 234 12.34 7.06 7.87
N ASP A 235 11.95 5.90 7.37
CA ASP A 235 12.31 4.64 7.99
C ASP A 235 13.74 4.26 7.63
N GLU A 236 14.40 3.60 8.58
CA GLU A 236 15.64 2.91 8.30
C GLU A 236 15.31 1.50 7.82
N VAL A 237 15.94 1.05 6.74
CA VAL A 237 15.75 -0.29 6.21
C VAL A 237 17.07 -1.00 6.04
N ALA A 238 17.08 -2.30 6.29
CA ALA A 238 18.17 -3.17 5.87
C ALA A 238 17.77 -3.87 4.57
N ILE A 239 18.66 -3.85 3.58
CA ILE A 239 18.47 -4.49 2.29
C ILE A 239 19.48 -5.63 2.17
N SER A 240 18.99 -6.80 1.77
CA SER A 240 19.82 -7.96 1.45
C SER A 240 19.20 -8.71 0.27
N TYR A 241 20.01 -9.41 -0.51
CA TYR A 241 19.51 -10.16 -1.66
C TYR A 241 20.38 -11.38 -1.93
N THR A 242 19.76 -12.37 -2.60
CA THR A 242 20.43 -13.56 -3.13
C THR A 242 20.41 -13.51 -4.66
N GLU A 243 20.64 -14.64 -5.33
CA GLU A 243 20.42 -14.75 -6.77
C GLU A 243 18.94 -14.69 -7.15
N ASP A 244 18.05 -15.08 -6.22
CA ASP A 244 16.64 -15.38 -6.51
C ASP A 244 15.66 -14.54 -5.68
N SER A 245 16.16 -13.76 -4.72
CA SER A 245 15.31 -12.98 -3.83
C SER A 245 15.90 -11.65 -3.44
N PHE A 246 15.02 -10.69 -3.19
CA PHE A 246 15.34 -9.37 -2.65
C PHE A 246 14.56 -9.15 -1.36
N LYS A 247 15.26 -8.94 -0.25
CA LYS A 247 14.70 -8.83 1.10
C LYS A 247 14.90 -7.43 1.66
N ILE A 248 13.83 -6.90 2.23
CA ILE A 248 13.75 -5.59 2.88
C ILE A 248 13.29 -5.81 4.32
N VAL A 249 14.05 -5.32 5.29
CA VAL A 249 13.64 -5.29 6.69
C VAL A 249 13.46 -3.84 7.11
N GLU A 250 12.22 -3.45 7.40
CA GLU A 250 11.88 -2.10 7.88
C GLU A 250 12.15 -1.99 9.38
N TYR A 251 12.76 -0.88 9.80
CA TYR A 251 12.98 -0.53 11.19
C TYR A 251 12.24 0.75 11.55
N VAL A 252 11.60 0.73 12.72
CA VAL A 252 10.96 1.90 13.31
C VAL A 252 11.78 2.39 14.49
N ARG A 253 11.97 3.71 14.53
CA ARG A 253 12.63 4.38 15.65
C ARG A 253 11.59 4.68 16.72
N LEU A 254 11.64 3.95 17.84
CA LEU A 254 10.76 4.15 18.99
C LEU A 254 11.58 4.45 20.24
N GLY A 255 11.05 5.30 21.11
CA GLY A 255 11.78 5.80 22.28
C GLY A 255 11.00 6.83 23.08
N LEU A 256 11.45 7.05 24.30
CA LEU A 256 10.90 8.06 25.22
C LEU A 256 12.04 8.95 25.70
N GLN A 257 11.75 10.24 25.95
CA GLN A 257 12.71 11.19 26.56
C GLN A 257 14.08 11.20 25.87
N GLU A 258 14.09 11.32 24.53
CA GLU A 258 15.30 11.35 23.69
C GLU A 258 16.14 10.05 23.64
N SER A 259 15.73 9.00 24.36
CA SER A 259 16.33 7.67 24.27
C SER A 259 15.58 6.82 23.24
N TYR A 260 16.18 6.67 22.05
CA TYR A 260 15.58 5.95 20.93
C TYR A 260 16.34 4.69 20.59
N LYS A 261 15.59 3.65 20.19
CA LYS A 261 16.11 2.41 19.63
C LYS A 261 15.38 2.08 18.34
N TYR A 262 16.04 1.32 17.48
CA TYR A 262 15.46 0.80 16.24
C TYR A 262 14.90 -0.58 16.51
N TYR A 263 13.64 -0.79 16.12
CA TYR A 263 12.92 -2.05 16.26
C TYR A 263 12.53 -2.54 14.87
N LYS A 264 12.77 -3.82 14.58
CA LYS A 264 12.30 -4.44 13.33
C LYS A 264 10.79 -4.39 13.29
N LEU A 265 10.20 -3.88 12.23
CA LEU A 265 8.76 -3.76 12.05
C LEU A 265 8.23 -4.88 11.15
N GLU A 266 8.68 -4.88 9.90
CA GLU A 266 8.16 -5.77 8.85
C GLU A 266 9.31 -6.24 7.97
N GLU A 267 9.27 -7.51 7.59
CA GLU A 267 10.13 -8.08 6.56
C GLU A 267 9.31 -8.28 5.29
N LYS A 268 9.81 -7.77 4.16
CA LYS A 268 9.28 -8.06 2.83
C LYS A 268 10.32 -8.82 2.02
N THR A 269 9.95 -9.98 1.50
CA THR A 269 10.80 -10.77 0.61
C THR A 269 10.13 -10.89 -0.75
N ILE A 270 10.84 -10.46 -1.78
CA ILE A 270 10.43 -10.60 -3.18
C ILE A 270 11.15 -11.82 -3.73
N HIS A 271 10.40 -12.81 -4.19
CA HIS A 271 10.91 -14.03 -4.79
C HIS A 271 10.76 -13.96 -6.31
N PHE A 272 11.83 -14.25 -7.05
CA PHE A 272 11.84 -14.25 -8.51
C PHE A 272 11.94 -15.67 -9.05
N ASP A 273 10.93 -16.07 -9.83
CA ASP A 273 10.86 -17.39 -10.43
C ASP A 273 11.37 -17.39 -11.88
N ASN A 274 11.82 -18.56 -12.34
CA ASN A 274 12.31 -18.75 -13.72
C ASN A 274 11.21 -18.55 -14.78
N ASN A 275 9.93 -18.60 -14.39
CA ASN A 275 8.79 -18.49 -15.31
C ASN A 275 8.34 -17.03 -15.53
N ALA A 276 9.25 -16.07 -15.35
CA ALA A 276 8.97 -14.63 -15.40
C ALA A 276 7.81 -14.21 -14.47
N ASN A 277 7.66 -14.91 -13.34
CA ASN A 277 6.77 -14.55 -12.25
C ASN A 277 7.60 -14.12 -11.05
N TYR A 278 7.02 -13.27 -10.20
CA TYR A 278 7.56 -12.99 -8.88
C TYR A 278 6.40 -12.99 -7.87
N SER A 279 6.75 -13.24 -6.62
CA SER A 279 5.83 -13.11 -5.49
C SER A 279 6.44 -12.21 -4.44
N ILE A 280 5.59 -11.55 -3.66
CA ILE A 280 6.00 -10.72 -2.54
C ILE A 280 5.37 -11.31 -1.29
N GLU A 281 6.21 -11.72 -0.36
CA GLU A 281 5.81 -12.14 0.98
C GLU A 281 6.10 -10.99 1.96
N ALA A 282 5.13 -10.67 2.82
CA ALA A 282 5.26 -9.65 3.84
C ALA A 282 4.92 -10.25 5.22
N ASN A 283 5.87 -10.16 6.14
CA ASN A 283 5.79 -10.73 7.48
C ASN A 283 6.03 -9.63 8.53
N LEU A 284 5.04 -9.39 9.40
CA LEU A 284 5.22 -8.51 10.55
C LEU A 284 6.07 -9.23 11.60
N ILE A 285 7.27 -8.71 11.84
CA ILE A 285 8.25 -9.26 12.80
C ILE A 285 8.45 -8.31 13.99
N PHE A 286 7.44 -7.48 14.27
CA PHE A 286 7.49 -6.42 15.27
C PHE A 286 7.34 -6.95 16.69
N GLU A 287 8.38 -6.75 17.49
CA GLU A 287 8.35 -6.96 18.93
C GLU A 287 8.24 -5.61 19.65
N PRO A 288 7.08 -5.28 20.25
CA PRO A 288 6.86 -3.98 20.84
C PRO A 288 7.76 -3.74 22.07
N PRO A 289 8.41 -2.57 22.17
CA PRO A 289 9.23 -2.26 23.33
C PRO A 289 8.42 -2.17 24.62
N GLN A 290 8.97 -2.74 25.69
CA GLN A 290 8.43 -2.63 27.04
C GLN A 290 9.11 -1.48 27.79
N PHE A 291 8.32 -0.57 28.34
CA PHE A 291 8.79 0.55 29.16
C PHE A 291 8.22 0.47 30.57
N ASP A 292 8.85 1.19 31.51
CA ASP A 292 8.35 1.28 32.88
C ASP A 292 6.96 1.95 32.91
N LYS A 293 5.99 1.26 33.51
CA LYS A 293 4.59 1.71 33.53
C LYS A 293 4.39 3.01 34.29
N LYS A 294 5.19 3.31 35.33
CA LYS A 294 5.05 4.57 36.07
C LYS A 294 5.45 5.75 35.18
N VAL A 295 6.56 5.60 34.45
CA VAL A 295 6.98 6.60 33.46
C VAL A 295 5.90 6.79 32.39
N LEU A 296 5.33 5.70 31.88
CA LEU A 296 4.25 5.79 30.88
C LEU A 296 3.00 6.48 31.42
N HIS A 297 2.59 6.26 32.68
CA HIS A 297 1.47 7.00 33.27
C HIS A 297 1.73 8.51 33.30
N HIS A 298 2.94 8.95 33.64
CA HIS A 298 3.29 10.37 33.63
C HIS A 298 3.23 10.95 32.20
N ILE A 299 3.81 10.25 31.22
CA ILE A 299 3.83 10.68 29.82
C ILE A 299 2.40 10.72 29.25
N HIS A 300 1.60 9.70 29.54
CA HIS A 300 0.21 9.62 29.10
C HIS A 300 -0.62 10.80 29.65
N ASN A 301 -0.47 11.11 30.94
CA ASN A 301 -1.17 12.23 31.57
C ASN A 301 -0.69 13.59 31.03
N ALA A 302 0.61 13.76 30.78
CA ALA A 302 1.15 14.96 30.16
C ALA A 302 0.60 15.16 28.74
N ASN A 303 0.57 14.10 27.92
CA ASN A 303 -0.01 14.16 26.58
C ASN A 303 -1.50 14.51 26.61
N ASN A 304 -2.25 13.95 27.56
CA ASN A 304 -3.68 14.28 27.72
C ASN A 304 -3.88 15.76 28.06
N ALA A 305 -3.06 16.33 28.95
CA ALA A 305 -3.11 17.75 29.26
C ALA A 305 -2.79 18.63 28.05
N ILE A 306 -1.80 18.25 27.23
CA ILE A 306 -1.49 18.94 25.97
C ILE A 306 -2.67 18.86 25.00
N LEU A 307 -3.27 17.68 24.84
CA LEU A 307 -4.42 17.47 23.95
C LEU A 307 -5.63 18.33 24.36
N GLU A 308 -5.94 18.43 25.66
CA GLU A 308 -6.99 19.30 26.18
C GLU A 308 -6.71 20.79 25.90
N LYS A 309 -5.45 21.21 26.00
CA LYS A 309 -5.05 22.58 25.66
C LYS A 309 -5.20 22.88 24.18
N LEU A 310 -4.82 21.94 23.31
CA LEU A 310 -5.02 22.05 21.87
C LEU A 310 -6.50 22.16 21.52
N GLU A 311 -7.36 21.36 22.16
CA GLU A 311 -8.81 21.42 21.97
C GLU A 311 -9.39 22.78 22.35
N LYS A 312 -8.91 23.36 23.45
CA LYS A 312 -9.34 24.67 23.98
C LYS A 312 -8.63 25.86 23.32
N ASN A 313 -7.75 25.65 22.34
CA ASN A 313 -6.89 26.67 21.73
C ASN A 313 -6.06 27.47 22.77
N ILE A 314 -5.59 26.81 23.81
CA ILE A 314 -4.73 27.40 24.84
C ILE A 314 -3.26 27.26 24.40
N SER A 315 -2.49 28.35 24.52
CA SER A 315 -1.06 28.35 24.21
C SER A 315 -0.28 27.36 25.08
N LEU A 316 0.60 26.59 24.44
CA LEU A 316 1.50 25.65 25.10
C LEU A 316 2.75 26.38 25.61
N ASN A 317 3.33 25.89 26.70
CA ASN A 317 4.66 26.34 27.12
C ASN A 317 5.78 25.62 26.33
N LYS A 318 7.03 26.08 26.48
CA LYS A 318 8.18 25.52 25.73
C LYS A 318 8.37 24.01 25.91
N ASN A 319 8.11 23.48 27.10
CA ASN A 319 8.25 22.04 27.37
C ASN A 319 7.09 21.27 26.71
N GLU A 320 5.88 21.80 26.79
CA GLU A 320 4.70 21.22 26.13
C GLU A 320 4.81 21.23 24.60
N GLU A 321 5.43 22.27 24.02
CA GLU A 321 5.75 22.31 22.59
C GLU A 321 6.77 21.25 22.19
N ALA A 322 7.76 20.98 23.06
CA ALA A 322 8.73 19.91 22.83
C ALA A 322 8.06 18.52 22.94
N ASP A 323 7.21 18.31 23.94
CA ASP A 323 6.45 17.08 24.13
C ASP A 323 5.43 16.84 23.01
N LEU A 324 4.81 17.91 22.49
CA LEU A 324 3.88 17.84 21.35
C LEU A 324 4.53 17.20 20.12
N LYS A 325 5.83 17.39 19.90
CA LYS A 325 6.57 16.74 18.79
C LYS A 325 6.57 15.22 18.89
N ASN A 326 6.50 14.68 20.10
CA ASN A 326 6.52 13.26 20.39
C ASN A 326 5.12 12.71 20.74
N LEU A 327 4.09 13.55 20.83
CA LEU A 327 2.76 13.18 21.32
C LEU A 327 2.18 11.95 20.61
N ALA A 328 2.26 11.90 19.28
CA ALA A 328 1.78 10.77 18.50
C ALA A 328 2.55 9.47 18.83
N ALA A 329 3.89 9.52 18.79
CA ALA A 329 4.75 8.39 19.09
C ALA A 329 4.59 7.90 20.55
N SER A 330 4.43 8.83 21.50
CA SER A 330 4.21 8.50 22.91
C SER A 330 2.87 7.81 23.13
N TYR A 331 1.78 8.25 22.49
CA TYR A 331 0.49 7.53 22.55
C TYR A 331 0.59 6.13 21.94
N LEU A 332 1.32 5.97 20.83
CA LEU A 332 1.62 4.65 20.27
C LEU A 332 2.34 3.76 21.29
N ILE A 333 3.41 4.27 21.92
CA ILE A 333 4.17 3.49 22.92
C ILE A 333 3.27 3.12 24.11
N CYS A 334 2.45 4.04 24.62
CA CYS A 334 1.50 3.75 25.69
C CYS A 334 0.54 2.62 25.29
N TYR A 335 -0.04 2.69 24.08
CA TYR A 335 -0.93 1.65 23.57
C TYR A 335 -0.24 0.28 23.49
N LEU A 336 0.99 0.22 22.95
CA LEU A 336 1.79 -1.00 22.87
C LEU A 336 2.15 -1.60 24.25
N ASN A 337 2.04 -0.79 25.32
CA ASN A 337 2.33 -1.18 26.71
C ASN A 337 1.05 -1.36 27.56
N GLY A 338 -0.12 -1.46 26.93
CA GLY A 338 -1.39 -1.82 27.59
C GLY A 338 -2.25 -0.64 28.07
N PHE A 339 -2.01 0.57 27.56
CA PHE A 339 -2.89 1.73 27.79
C PHE A 339 -3.91 1.80 26.65
N ASP A 340 -5.02 1.07 26.78
CA ASP A 340 -5.99 0.90 25.70
C ASP A 340 -6.61 2.23 25.23
N ASP A 341 -6.78 3.20 26.13
CA ASP A 341 -7.35 4.51 25.84
C ASP A 341 -6.41 5.43 25.04
N ALA A 342 -5.09 5.19 25.08
CA ALA A 342 -4.08 5.98 24.38
C ALA A 342 -4.32 6.01 22.85
N LEU A 343 -4.81 4.91 22.29
CA LEU A 343 -5.17 4.82 20.89
C LEU A 343 -6.36 5.74 20.55
N LEU A 344 -7.41 5.73 21.37
CA LEU A 344 -8.58 6.59 21.15
C LEU A 344 -8.18 8.06 21.23
N LYS A 345 -7.29 8.41 22.15
CA LYS A 345 -6.71 9.75 22.27
C LYS A 345 -5.87 10.12 21.04
N LEU A 346 -5.07 9.19 20.52
CA LEU A 346 -4.32 9.41 19.28
C LEU A 346 -5.25 9.67 18.09
N GLU A 347 -6.28 8.85 17.89
CA GLU A 347 -7.25 9.05 16.80
C GLU A 347 -7.98 10.40 16.96
N TYR A 348 -8.38 10.74 18.19
CA TYR A 348 -9.02 12.02 18.52
C TYR A 348 -8.11 13.23 18.30
N SER A 349 -6.79 13.08 18.46
CA SER A 349 -5.82 14.19 18.28
C SER A 349 -5.67 14.67 16.83
N LYS A 350 -6.12 13.88 15.84
CA LYS A 350 -5.93 14.10 14.40
C LYS A 350 -6.26 15.53 13.91
N PRO A 351 -7.48 16.08 14.11
CA PRO A 351 -7.82 17.40 13.59
C PRO A 351 -6.93 18.50 14.18
N TYR A 352 -6.57 18.38 15.45
CA TYR A 352 -5.78 19.38 16.17
C TYR A 352 -4.32 19.37 15.69
N ILE A 353 -3.69 18.19 15.60
CA ILE A 353 -2.32 18.06 15.06
C ILE A 353 -2.26 18.57 13.62
N LYS A 354 -3.26 18.24 12.81
CA LYS A 354 -3.32 18.66 11.39
C LYS A 354 -3.38 20.17 11.23
N GLN A 355 -4.13 20.87 12.09
CA GLN A 355 -4.24 22.33 12.07
C GLN A 355 -2.98 23.02 12.59
N TYR A 356 -2.28 22.39 13.54
CA TYR A 356 -1.14 23.01 14.21
C TYR A 356 0.11 23.08 13.33
N ASN A 357 0.53 21.96 12.74
CA ASN A 357 1.78 21.91 11.96
C ASN A 357 1.84 20.71 10.98
N SER A 358 2.28 20.96 9.74
CA SER A 358 2.39 19.93 8.69
C SER A 358 3.43 18.86 8.97
N SER A 359 4.55 19.20 9.63
CA SER A 359 5.58 18.24 10.05
C SER A 359 5.07 17.32 11.15
N LEU A 360 4.33 17.87 12.13
CA LEU A 360 3.70 17.06 13.17
C LEU A 360 2.63 16.13 12.59
N TYR A 361 1.85 16.61 11.63
CA TYR A 361 0.87 15.78 10.94
C TYR A 361 1.52 14.66 10.13
N SER A 362 2.74 14.86 9.62
CA SER A 362 3.51 13.81 8.96
C SER A 362 3.95 12.74 9.96
N SER A 363 4.53 13.13 11.09
CA SER A 363 4.86 12.21 12.20
C SER A 363 3.63 11.42 12.70
N TYR A 364 2.48 12.08 12.78
CA TYR A 364 1.21 11.44 13.11
C TYR A 364 0.80 10.37 12.07
N LYS A 365 0.90 10.67 10.78
CA LYS A 365 0.60 9.71 9.71
C LYS A 365 1.52 8.48 9.77
N GLU A 366 2.80 8.67 10.08
CA GLU A 366 3.76 7.58 10.30
C GLU A 366 3.38 6.72 11.50
N THR A 367 3.07 7.34 12.64
CA THR A 367 2.59 6.65 13.84
C THR A 367 1.36 5.78 13.54
N LEU A 368 0.38 6.33 12.80
CA LEU A 368 -0.77 5.57 12.36
C LEU A 368 -0.43 4.48 11.32
N ARG A 369 0.61 4.65 10.49
CA ARG A 369 1.08 3.61 9.57
C ARG A 369 1.59 2.41 10.36
N ILE A 370 2.42 2.64 11.38
CA ILE A 370 2.92 1.59 12.30
C ILE A 370 1.75 0.87 12.97
N LEU A 371 0.81 1.61 13.58
CA LEU A 371 -0.38 1.02 14.21
C LEU A 371 -1.22 0.18 13.26
N ARG A 372 -1.40 0.64 12.02
CA ARG A 372 -2.13 -0.10 11.01
C ARG A 372 -1.41 -1.39 10.62
N LYS A 373 -0.08 -1.45 10.62
CA LYS A 373 0.65 -2.71 10.40
C LYS A 373 0.45 -3.67 11.59
N VAL A 374 0.63 -3.18 12.82
CA VAL A 374 0.51 -4.01 14.03
C VAL A 374 -0.90 -4.59 14.23
N LYS A 375 -1.97 -3.86 13.90
CA LYS A 375 -3.36 -4.30 14.12
C LYS A 375 -3.94 -5.26 13.09
N TYR A 376 -3.43 -5.24 11.86
CA TYR A 376 -4.06 -5.93 10.72
C TYR A 376 -3.21 -7.08 10.16
N SER A 377 -2.10 -7.40 10.82
CA SER A 377 -1.29 -8.60 10.58
C SER A 377 -1.83 -9.82 11.33
#